data_AF-A0A9E0T513-F1
#
_entry.id   AF-A0A9E0T513-F1
#
_cell.length_a   1.000
_cell.length_b   1.000
_cell.length_c   1.000
_cell.angle_alpha   90.00
_cell.angle_beta   90.00
_cell.angle_gamma   90.00
#
_symmetry.space_group_name_H-M   'P 1'
#
loop_
_entity.id
_entity.type
_entity.pdbx_description
1 polymer ?
#
loop_
_entity_poly.entity_id
_entity_poly.type
_entity_poly.pdbx_seq_one_letter_code
_entity_poly.pdbx_strand_id
1 'polypeptide(L)'
;MRREFVLALGMCAATLLAVAPGGALADGADWGAIEPATQTLLAPLRDGWGNLSPGDRQHLLANARHWQTLSKTEQQALLQRQSQWLALPPTARAQQRARYAAWEKLTPDEQARVRAAAARFAALPGPQQGALRARFSAQAPDWQSSWLLGPAVGVWLDQAGTWFSYVPDGERSATLRMLEDLPAPARAQLFTVSRRLGAAQREQLRKNLLAAAPAQRAALIANQLMQ
;
A
#
# COMPACT_ATOMS: atom_id res chain seq x y z
N MET A 1 -6.26 25.20 9.86
CA MET A 1 -7.40 24.38 9.36
C MET A 1 -7.54 24.33 7.83
N ARG A 2 -6.58 24.79 7.01
CA ARG A 2 -6.76 24.94 5.54
C ARG A 2 -5.98 23.92 4.66
N ARG A 3 -5.38 22.88 5.24
CA ARG A 3 -4.56 21.89 4.50
C ARG A 3 -5.27 20.55 4.21
N GLU A 4 -6.45 20.32 4.79
CA GLU A 4 -7.17 19.04 4.66
C GLU A 4 -7.97 18.94 3.34
N PHE A 5 -8.19 20.06 2.63
CA PHE A 5 -9.00 20.08 1.40
C PHE A 5 -8.26 19.58 0.15
N VAL A 6 -6.93 19.57 0.15
CA VAL A 6 -6.13 19.31 -1.07
C VAL A 6 -5.95 17.80 -1.35
N LEU A 7 -6.11 16.94 -0.34
CA LEU A 7 -5.86 15.50 -0.49
C LEU A 7 -7.09 14.66 -0.89
N ALA A 8 -8.25 15.28 -1.09
CA ALA A 8 -9.50 14.56 -1.36
C ALA A 8 -9.81 14.32 -2.85
N LEU A 9 -8.98 14.80 -3.79
CA LEU A 9 -9.10 14.47 -5.22
C LEU A 9 -8.18 13.31 -5.66
N GLY A 10 -7.19 12.91 -4.86
CA GLY A 10 -6.09 12.04 -5.30
C GLY A 10 -6.30 10.52 -5.22
N MET A 11 -7.53 10.00 -5.24
CA MET A 11 -7.72 8.54 -5.14
C MET A 11 -8.88 8.04 -6.00
N CYS A 12 -8.73 8.12 -7.33
CA CYS A 12 -9.49 7.30 -8.26
C CYS A 12 -8.62 6.87 -9.46
N ALA A 13 -8.45 5.55 -9.57
CA ALA A 13 -8.12 4.78 -10.76
C ALA A 13 -6.85 5.18 -11.55
N ALA A 14 -5.76 4.45 -11.29
CA ALA A 14 -4.69 4.27 -12.25
C ALA A 14 -5.21 3.45 -13.45
N THR A 15 -5.64 4.14 -14.50
CA THR A 15 -5.77 3.57 -15.85
C THR A 15 -4.58 4.07 -16.66
N LEU A 16 -3.56 3.22 -16.81
CA LEU A 16 -2.42 3.46 -17.69
C LEU A 16 -2.90 3.38 -19.14
N LEU A 17 -3.03 4.52 -19.80
CA LEU A 17 -3.03 4.61 -21.26
C LEU A 17 -1.73 5.32 -21.69
N ALA A 18 -0.84 4.56 -22.33
CA ALA A 18 0.35 5.11 -22.95
C ALA A 18 -0.05 5.92 -24.19
N VAL A 19 0.19 7.24 -24.16
CA VAL A 19 0.10 8.14 -25.32
C VAL A 19 1.50 8.65 -25.64
N ALA A 20 1.88 8.54 -26.92
CA ALA A 20 3.16 8.98 -27.49
C ALA A 20 3.40 10.50 -27.33
N PRO A 21 4.67 10.98 -27.36
CA PRO A 21 4.97 12.38 -27.13
C PRO A 21 4.79 13.17 -28.43
N GLY A 22 3.79 14.06 -28.45
CA GLY A 22 3.56 15.00 -29.54
C GLY A 22 2.95 16.28 -29.00
N GLY A 23 3.81 17.26 -28.71
CA GLY A 23 3.42 18.60 -28.23
C GLY A 23 4.04 18.90 -26.87
N ALA A 24 4.92 19.90 -26.82
CA ALA A 24 5.43 20.47 -25.58
C ALA A 24 4.25 20.87 -24.69
N LEU A 25 3.98 20.07 -23.67
CA LEU A 25 3.02 20.40 -22.63
C LEU A 25 3.62 21.57 -21.88
N ALA A 26 3.02 22.75 -22.03
CA ALA A 26 3.22 23.86 -21.11
C ALA A 26 3.17 23.26 -19.70
N ASP A 27 4.29 23.35 -18.99
CA ASP A 27 4.37 22.93 -17.61
C ASP A 27 3.15 23.52 -16.90
N GLY A 28 2.36 22.70 -16.21
CA GLY A 28 1.18 23.12 -15.42
C GLY A 28 1.53 24.03 -14.24
N ALA A 29 2.61 24.79 -14.37
CA ALA A 29 3.15 25.74 -13.44
C ALA A 29 2.37 27.06 -13.45
N ASP A 30 1.89 27.51 -14.61
CA ASP A 30 1.16 28.77 -14.75
C ASP A 30 -0.36 28.56 -14.73
N TRP A 31 -1.05 29.22 -13.80
CA TRP A 31 -2.51 29.18 -13.66
C TRP A 31 -3.20 29.65 -14.96
N GLY A 32 -2.65 30.65 -15.64
CA GLY A 32 -3.23 31.22 -16.86
C GLY A 32 -3.26 30.27 -18.06
N ALA A 33 -2.36 29.28 -18.09
CA ALA A 33 -2.25 28.30 -19.17
C ALA A 33 -3.18 27.08 -19.00
N ILE A 34 -3.89 26.99 -17.87
CA ILE A 34 -4.85 25.91 -17.59
C ILE A 34 -6.13 26.13 -18.42
N GLU A 35 -6.69 25.06 -18.97
CA GLU A 35 -7.98 25.09 -19.67
C GLU A 35 -9.10 25.73 -18.82
N PRO A 36 -9.96 26.60 -19.38
CA PRO A 36 -10.98 27.34 -18.61
C PRO A 36 -11.93 26.46 -17.77
N ALA A 37 -12.35 25.31 -18.30
CA ALA A 37 -13.21 24.37 -17.58
C ALA A 37 -12.49 23.79 -16.35
N THR A 38 -11.20 23.49 -16.49
CA THR A 38 -10.33 23.02 -15.42
C THR A 38 -10.04 24.13 -14.39
N GLN A 39 -9.82 25.37 -14.83
CA GLN A 39 -9.67 26.53 -13.93
C GLN A 39 -10.92 26.75 -13.07
N THR A 40 -12.10 26.57 -13.64
CA THR A 40 -13.37 26.73 -12.92
C THR A 40 -13.50 25.71 -11.79
N LEU A 41 -13.14 24.44 -12.06
CA LEU A 41 -13.18 23.39 -11.05
C LEU A 41 -12.14 23.60 -9.94
N LEU A 42 -10.98 24.15 -10.28
CA LEU A 42 -9.88 24.36 -9.34
C LEU A 42 -9.87 25.77 -8.72
N ALA A 43 -10.87 26.61 -9.01
CA ALA A 43 -10.91 28.02 -8.60
C ALA A 43 -10.59 28.27 -7.11
N PRO A 44 -11.02 27.41 -6.15
CA PRO A 44 -10.66 27.58 -4.74
C PRO A 44 -9.14 27.51 -4.44
N LEU A 45 -8.35 26.94 -5.37
CA LEU A 45 -6.90 26.80 -5.24
C LEU A 45 -6.12 27.90 -5.96
N ARG A 46 -6.79 28.85 -6.64
CA ARG A 46 -6.17 29.89 -7.46
C ARG A 46 -5.06 30.64 -6.71
N ASP A 47 -5.38 31.20 -5.54
CA ASP A 47 -4.46 32.04 -4.77
C ASP A 47 -3.26 31.24 -4.21
N GLY A 48 -3.42 29.93 -4.05
CA GLY A 48 -2.39 29.02 -3.55
C GLY A 48 -1.64 28.24 -4.63
N TRP A 49 -2.00 28.41 -5.90
CA TRP A 49 -1.52 27.55 -7.00
C TRP A 49 0.00 27.56 -7.13
N GLY A 50 0.60 28.74 -7.01
CA GLY A 50 2.06 28.91 -7.09
C GLY A 50 2.84 28.23 -5.95
N ASN A 51 2.19 27.94 -4.81
CA ASN A 51 2.80 27.31 -3.64
C ASN A 51 2.73 25.78 -3.67
N LEU A 52 2.03 25.19 -4.65
CA LEU A 52 1.92 23.75 -4.81
C LEU A 52 3.16 23.19 -5.49
N SER A 53 3.57 21.98 -5.09
CA SER A 53 4.66 21.30 -5.79
C SER A 53 4.25 21.01 -7.26
N PRO A 54 5.21 20.87 -8.19
CA PRO A 54 4.88 20.46 -9.56
C PRO A 54 4.05 19.17 -9.62
N GLY A 55 4.36 18.19 -8.76
CA GLY A 55 3.61 16.93 -8.67
C GLY A 55 2.16 17.14 -8.22
N ASP A 56 1.93 17.97 -7.20
CA ASP A 56 0.56 18.27 -6.72
C ASP A 56 -0.27 18.97 -7.79
N ARG A 57 0.32 19.93 -8.52
CA ARG A 57 -0.34 20.61 -9.64
C ARG A 57 -0.72 19.63 -10.73
N GLN A 58 0.20 18.75 -11.12
CA GLN A 58 -0.06 17.71 -12.12
C GLN A 58 -1.19 16.77 -11.69
N HIS A 59 -1.19 16.32 -10.43
CA HIS A 59 -2.27 15.49 -9.89
C HIS A 59 -3.62 16.19 -9.90
N LEU A 60 -3.69 17.45 -9.45
CA LEU A 60 -4.94 18.23 -9.45
C LEU A 60 -5.49 18.43 -10.86
N LEU A 61 -4.62 18.74 -11.83
CA LEU A 61 -5.00 18.87 -13.23
C LEU A 61 -5.52 17.54 -13.81
N ALA A 62 -4.84 16.43 -13.52
CA ALA A 62 -5.26 15.11 -13.97
C ALA A 62 -6.65 14.74 -13.39
N ASN A 63 -6.87 15.00 -12.09
CA ASN A 63 -8.14 14.72 -11.44
C ASN A 63 -9.27 15.60 -11.98
N ALA A 64 -9.00 16.89 -12.23
CA ALA A 64 -9.99 17.81 -12.79
C ALA A 64 -10.39 17.43 -14.23
N ARG A 65 -9.43 16.98 -15.05
CA ARG A 65 -9.72 16.44 -16.39
C ARG A 65 -10.53 15.14 -16.28
N HIS A 66 -10.14 14.22 -15.41
CA HIS A 66 -10.90 12.99 -15.18
C HIS A 66 -12.34 13.29 -14.75
N TRP A 67 -12.54 14.21 -13.81
CA TRP A 67 -13.87 14.64 -13.37
C TRP A 67 -14.77 15.11 -14.53
N GLN A 68 -14.20 15.83 -15.50
CA GLN A 68 -14.94 16.30 -16.69
C GLN A 68 -15.35 15.16 -17.63
N THR A 69 -14.63 14.04 -17.62
CA THR A 69 -14.97 12.84 -18.41
C THR A 69 -16.08 12.00 -17.77
N LEU A 70 -16.37 12.20 -16.47
CA LEU A 70 -17.36 11.42 -15.74
C LEU A 70 -18.79 11.87 -16.06
N SER A 71 -19.70 10.92 -16.20
CA SER A 71 -21.14 11.18 -16.24
C SER A 71 -21.63 11.77 -14.91
N LYS A 72 -22.84 12.36 -14.91
CA LYS A 72 -23.43 12.91 -13.69
C LYS A 72 -23.60 11.87 -12.58
N THR A 73 -23.95 10.64 -12.95
CA THR A 73 -24.09 9.53 -12.00
C THR A 73 -22.74 9.15 -11.38
N GLU A 74 -21.68 9.10 -12.18
CA GLU A 74 -20.33 8.80 -11.69
C GLU A 74 -19.78 9.94 -10.81
N GLN A 75 -20.03 11.19 -11.20
CA GLN A 75 -19.72 12.37 -10.39
C GLN A 75 -20.42 12.30 -9.03
N GLN A 76 -21.71 11.99 -9.00
CA GLN A 76 -22.47 11.81 -7.75
C GLN A 76 -21.90 10.68 -6.88
N ALA A 77 -21.57 9.53 -7.49
CA ALA A 77 -20.96 8.42 -6.76
C ALA A 77 -19.58 8.80 -6.18
N LEU A 78 -18.79 9.61 -6.88
CA LEU A 78 -17.52 10.10 -6.36
C LEU A 78 -17.71 11.09 -5.20
N LEU A 79 -18.66 12.01 -5.30
CA LEU A 79 -19.00 12.94 -4.22
C LEU A 79 -19.50 12.22 -2.96
N GLN A 80 -20.30 11.17 -3.14
CA GLN A 80 -20.74 10.33 -2.01
C GLN A 80 -19.56 9.61 -1.35
N ARG A 81 -18.61 9.07 -2.13
CA ARG A 81 -17.40 8.47 -1.56
C ARG A 81 -16.54 9.51 -0.83
N GLN A 82 -16.46 10.74 -1.36
CA GLN A 82 -15.75 11.83 -0.72
C GLN A 82 -16.40 12.23 0.61
N SER A 83 -17.73 12.36 0.67
CA SER A 83 -18.42 12.70 1.92
C SER A 83 -18.24 11.61 2.99
N GLN A 84 -18.33 10.34 2.59
CA GLN A 84 -18.03 9.21 3.48
C GLN A 84 -16.60 9.25 3.99
N TRP A 85 -15.63 9.57 3.12
CA TRP A 85 -14.23 9.72 3.52
C TRP A 85 -14.01 10.85 4.52
N LEU A 86 -14.62 12.01 4.28
CA LEU A 86 -14.50 13.18 5.18
C LEU A 86 -15.18 12.94 6.52
N ALA A 87 -16.22 12.10 6.58
CA ALA A 87 -16.90 11.70 7.81
C ALA A 87 -16.07 10.70 8.66
N LEU A 88 -15.01 10.10 8.12
CA LEU A 88 -14.17 9.17 8.86
C LEU A 88 -13.36 9.90 9.96
N PRO A 89 -13.28 9.32 11.18
CA PRO A 89 -12.37 9.80 12.21
C PRO A 89 -10.91 9.89 11.70
N PRO A 90 -10.09 10.81 12.23
CA PRO A 90 -8.70 10.98 11.78
C PRO A 90 -7.88 9.68 11.81
N THR A 91 -8.10 8.83 12.81
CA THR A 91 -7.44 7.52 12.95
C THR A 91 -7.85 6.56 11.84
N ALA A 92 -9.14 6.49 11.51
CA ALA A 92 -9.66 5.67 10.40
C ALA A 92 -9.12 6.15 9.05
N ARG A 93 -9.08 7.48 8.83
CA ARG A 93 -8.45 8.06 7.62
C ARG A 93 -6.98 7.69 7.51
N ALA A 94 -6.23 7.75 8.62
CA ALA A 94 -4.82 7.36 8.65
C ALA A 94 -4.62 5.88 8.31
N GLN A 95 -5.44 4.99 8.86
CA GLN A 95 -5.38 3.55 8.55
C GLN A 95 -5.66 3.26 7.07
N GLN A 96 -6.65 3.92 6.47
CA GLN A 96 -6.95 3.74 5.05
C GLN A 96 -5.84 4.29 4.15
N ARG A 97 -5.24 5.44 4.50
CA ARG A 97 -4.04 5.96 3.79
C ARG A 97 -2.87 4.99 3.88
N ALA A 98 -2.63 4.40 5.05
CA ALA A 98 -1.57 3.41 5.24
C ALA A 98 -1.80 2.16 4.36
N ARG A 99 -3.04 1.67 4.27
CA ARG A 99 -3.43 0.56 3.38
C ARG A 99 -3.19 0.90 1.91
N TYR A 100 -3.52 2.11 1.49
CA TYR A 100 -3.28 2.55 0.12
C TYR A 100 -1.78 2.68 -0.19
N ALA A 101 -1.00 3.31 0.69
CA ALA A 101 0.45 3.41 0.52
C ALA A 101 1.13 2.03 0.49
N ALA A 102 0.66 1.07 1.30
CA ALA A 102 1.08 -0.32 1.24
C ALA A 102 0.77 -0.97 -0.11
N TRP A 103 -0.44 -0.73 -0.63
CA TRP A 103 -0.87 -1.21 -1.94
C TRP A 103 0.00 -0.66 -3.08
N GLU A 104 0.33 0.64 -3.07
CA GLU A 104 1.16 1.28 -4.11
C GLU A 104 2.58 0.73 -4.16
N LYS A 105 3.10 0.24 -3.03
CA LYS A 105 4.42 -0.40 -2.95
C LYS A 105 4.45 -1.82 -3.52
N LEU A 106 3.29 -2.44 -3.74
CA LEU A 106 3.22 -3.81 -4.28
C LEU A 106 3.66 -3.84 -5.74
N THR A 107 4.37 -4.89 -6.12
CA THR A 107 4.66 -5.16 -7.54
C THR A 107 3.38 -5.42 -8.33
N PRO A 108 3.37 -5.25 -9.66
CA PRO A 108 2.20 -5.55 -10.50
C PRO A 108 1.62 -6.97 -10.26
N ASP A 109 2.49 -7.96 -10.08
CA ASP A 109 2.10 -9.34 -9.78
C ASP A 109 1.46 -9.48 -8.40
N GLU A 110 2.01 -8.80 -7.39
CA GLU A 110 1.44 -8.76 -6.04
C GLU A 110 0.06 -8.09 -6.04
N GLN A 111 -0.08 -6.96 -6.73
CA GLN A 111 -1.36 -6.29 -6.91
C GLN A 111 -2.38 -7.21 -7.62
N ALA A 112 -1.97 -7.94 -8.66
CA ALA A 112 -2.82 -8.90 -9.35
C ALA A 112 -3.31 -10.02 -8.42
N ARG A 113 -2.42 -10.56 -7.58
CA ARG A 113 -2.79 -11.58 -6.58
C ARG A 113 -3.80 -11.06 -5.55
N VAL A 114 -3.61 -9.85 -5.04
CA VAL A 114 -4.54 -9.23 -4.08
C VAL A 114 -5.90 -8.95 -4.75
N ARG A 115 -5.93 -8.43 -5.99
CA ARG A 115 -7.18 -8.26 -6.76
C ARG A 115 -7.92 -9.59 -6.93
N ALA A 116 -7.20 -10.66 -7.30
CA ALA A 116 -7.80 -11.99 -7.43
C ALA A 116 -8.35 -12.52 -6.10
N ALA A 117 -7.64 -12.30 -4.99
CA ALA A 117 -8.13 -12.67 -3.66
C ALA A 117 -9.38 -11.87 -3.25
N ALA A 118 -9.40 -10.57 -3.51
CA ALA A 118 -10.56 -9.72 -3.25
C ALA A 118 -11.79 -10.16 -4.07
N ALA A 119 -11.60 -10.50 -5.35
CA ALA A 119 -12.66 -11.03 -6.20
C ALA A 119 -13.23 -12.35 -5.66
N ARG A 120 -12.37 -13.30 -5.25
CA ARG A 120 -12.81 -14.56 -4.62
C ARG A 120 -13.58 -14.31 -3.33
N PHE A 121 -13.12 -13.39 -2.49
CA PHE A 121 -13.80 -13.04 -1.24
C PHE A 121 -15.18 -12.41 -1.49
N ALA A 122 -15.28 -11.49 -2.46
CA ALA A 122 -16.53 -10.83 -2.82
C ALA A 122 -17.57 -11.83 -3.38
N ALA A 123 -17.12 -12.91 -4.02
CA ALA A 123 -17.98 -13.97 -4.53
C ALA A 123 -18.51 -14.92 -3.44
N LEU A 124 -17.99 -14.86 -2.21
CA LEU A 124 -18.48 -15.72 -1.12
C LEU A 124 -19.86 -15.27 -0.62
N PRO A 125 -20.73 -16.20 -0.17
CA PRO A 125 -21.97 -15.85 0.53
C PRO A 125 -21.72 -14.98 1.77
N GLY A 126 -22.65 -14.08 2.09
CA GLY A 126 -22.56 -13.15 3.23
C GLY A 126 -22.11 -13.77 4.55
N PRO A 127 -22.67 -14.93 4.99
CA PRO A 127 -22.22 -15.60 6.21
C PRO A 127 -20.75 -16.04 6.18
N GLN A 128 -20.26 -16.50 5.03
CA GLN A 128 -18.86 -16.91 4.87
C GLN A 128 -17.93 -15.70 4.88
N GLN A 129 -18.33 -14.59 4.23
CA GLN A 129 -17.60 -13.33 4.33
C GLN A 129 -17.52 -12.85 5.79
N GLY A 130 -18.64 -12.92 6.52
CA GLY A 130 -18.73 -12.55 7.93
C GLY A 130 -17.78 -13.38 8.81
N ALA A 131 -17.77 -14.70 8.63
CA ALA A 131 -16.89 -15.61 9.36
C ALA A 131 -15.41 -15.29 9.11
N LEU A 132 -15.02 -15.04 7.87
CA LEU A 132 -13.64 -14.68 7.52
C LEU A 132 -13.23 -13.31 8.12
N ARG A 133 -14.12 -12.31 8.07
CA ARG A 133 -13.87 -11.01 8.70
C ARG A 133 -13.72 -11.15 10.22
N ALA A 134 -14.59 -11.93 10.87
CA ALA A 134 -14.52 -12.17 12.31
C ALA A 134 -13.20 -12.86 12.70
N ARG A 135 -12.80 -13.90 11.96
CA ARG A 135 -11.52 -14.60 12.17
C ARG A 135 -10.32 -13.67 12.01
N PHE A 136 -10.36 -12.76 11.03
CA PHE A 136 -9.30 -11.77 10.82
C PHE A 136 -9.27 -10.72 11.96
N SER A 137 -10.42 -10.18 12.34
CA SER A 137 -10.52 -9.20 13.44
C SER A 137 -10.15 -9.78 14.81
N ALA A 138 -10.27 -11.09 14.99
CA ALA A 138 -9.85 -11.79 16.20
C ALA A 138 -8.32 -11.99 16.30
N GLN A 139 -7.55 -11.74 15.23
CA GLN A 139 -6.09 -11.82 15.26
C GLN A 139 -5.49 -10.63 16.02
N ALA A 140 -4.27 -10.80 16.55
CA ALA A 140 -3.55 -9.72 17.21
C ALA A 140 -3.37 -8.49 16.29
N PRO A 141 -3.42 -7.24 16.81
CA PRO A 141 -3.31 -6.03 15.98
C PRO A 141 -2.07 -5.96 15.09
N ASP A 142 -0.94 -6.49 15.57
CA ASP A 142 0.30 -6.60 14.79
C ASP A 142 0.15 -7.54 13.58
N TRP A 143 -0.60 -8.62 13.76
CA TRP A 143 -0.91 -9.56 12.69
C TRP A 143 -1.86 -8.96 11.66
N GLN A 144 -2.78 -8.10 12.08
CA GLN A 144 -3.64 -7.39 11.13
C GLN A 144 -2.84 -6.38 10.31
N SER A 145 -1.87 -5.72 10.94
CA SER A 145 -1.02 -4.67 10.34
C SER A 145 0.05 -5.23 9.41
N SER A 146 0.45 -6.48 9.61
CA SER A 146 1.49 -7.13 8.82
C SER A 146 1.06 -7.49 7.39
N TRP A 147 -0.25 -7.60 7.13
CA TRP A 147 -0.80 -7.69 5.77
C TRP A 147 -0.56 -6.42 4.94
N LEU A 148 -0.22 -5.29 5.58
CA LEU A 148 0.22 -4.07 4.90
C LEU A 148 1.61 -4.21 4.25
N LEU A 149 2.35 -5.28 4.56
CA LEU A 149 3.64 -5.58 3.94
C LEU A 149 3.48 -6.36 2.61
N GLY A 150 2.25 -6.60 2.17
CA GLY A 150 1.91 -7.24 0.91
C GLY A 150 1.60 -8.74 1.01
N PRO A 151 0.99 -9.33 -0.04
CA PRO A 151 0.48 -10.70 -0.01
C PRO A 151 1.60 -11.75 0.13
N ALA A 152 2.80 -11.47 -0.38
CA ALA A 152 3.94 -12.36 -0.20
C ALA A 152 4.35 -12.46 1.27
N VAL A 153 4.28 -11.34 2.01
CA VAL A 153 4.59 -11.28 3.44
C VAL A 153 3.40 -11.76 4.29
N GLY A 154 2.16 -11.47 3.89
CA GLY A 154 0.96 -11.94 4.59
C GLY A 154 0.73 -13.46 4.49
N VAL A 155 0.91 -14.06 3.30
CA VAL A 155 0.87 -15.53 3.12
C VAL A 155 2.05 -16.19 3.84
N TRP A 156 3.21 -15.53 3.87
CA TRP A 156 4.36 -15.96 4.65
C TRP A 156 4.05 -15.93 6.15
N LEU A 157 3.40 -14.90 6.66
CA LEU A 157 3.01 -14.78 8.07
C LEU A 157 2.01 -15.86 8.47
N ASP A 158 0.96 -16.08 7.67
CA ASP A 158 -0.04 -17.15 7.87
C ASP A 158 0.60 -18.53 8.01
N GLN A 159 1.57 -18.86 7.14
CA GLN A 159 2.37 -20.09 7.24
C GLN A 159 3.41 -20.05 8.38
N ALA A 160 3.82 -18.85 8.78
CA ALA A 160 4.67 -18.60 9.94
C ALA A 160 3.88 -18.60 11.26
N GLY A 161 2.63 -19.09 11.27
CA GLY A 161 1.79 -19.36 12.45
C GLY A 161 2.39 -20.35 13.49
N THR A 162 3.70 -20.62 13.41
CA THR A 162 4.49 -21.39 14.39
C THR A 162 5.89 -20.78 14.64
N TRP A 163 6.19 -19.64 14.02
CA TRP A 163 7.46 -18.89 14.13
C TRP A 163 7.38 -17.76 15.14
N PHE A 164 6.25 -17.06 15.12
CA PHE A 164 5.97 -15.93 16.01
C PHE A 164 5.31 -16.34 17.32
N SER A 165 5.41 -17.62 17.71
CA SER A 165 5.07 -18.00 19.08
C SER A 165 5.95 -17.24 20.09
N TYR A 166 7.15 -16.79 19.69
CA TYR A 166 7.91 -15.81 20.47
C TYR A 166 8.97 -15.07 19.62
N VAL A 167 8.63 -13.91 19.07
CA VAL A 167 9.61 -12.84 18.81
C VAL A 167 9.42 -11.83 19.93
N PRO A 168 10.45 -11.54 20.76
CA PRO A 168 10.32 -10.57 21.85
C PRO A 168 9.74 -9.25 21.33
N ASP A 169 8.81 -8.65 22.06
CA ASP A 169 8.09 -7.46 21.58
C ASP A 169 9.03 -6.29 21.23
N GLY A 170 10.17 -6.19 21.92
CA GLY A 170 11.23 -5.22 21.60
C GLY A 170 11.99 -5.46 20.29
N GLU A 171 11.95 -6.67 19.74
CA GLU A 171 12.71 -7.06 18.53
C GLU A 171 11.82 -7.25 17.30
N ARG A 172 10.49 -7.18 17.49
CA ARG A 172 9.50 -7.44 16.44
C ARG A 172 9.61 -6.47 15.27
N SER A 173 9.66 -5.17 15.52
CA SER A 173 9.75 -4.15 14.46
C SER A 173 11.05 -4.26 13.65
N ALA A 174 12.18 -4.52 14.32
CA ALA A 174 13.47 -4.72 13.67
C ALA A 174 13.46 -5.97 12.78
N THR A 175 12.85 -7.06 13.26
CA THR A 175 12.69 -8.30 12.52
C THR A 175 11.84 -8.11 11.27
N LEU A 176 10.70 -7.42 11.38
CA LEU A 176 9.84 -7.13 10.22
C LEU A 176 10.55 -6.28 9.16
N ARG A 177 11.28 -5.23 9.59
CA ARG A 177 12.07 -4.40 8.68
C ARG A 177 13.16 -5.20 7.97
N MET A 178 13.89 -6.04 8.71
CA MET A 178 14.90 -6.91 8.12
C MET A 178 14.32 -7.88 7.08
N LEU A 179 13.10 -8.39 7.29
CA LEU A 179 12.42 -9.24 6.31
C LEU A 179 11.96 -8.45 5.09
N GLU A 180 11.47 -7.22 5.27
CA GLU A 180 11.11 -6.32 4.18
C GLU A 180 12.33 -6.01 3.29
N ASP A 181 13.50 -5.79 3.90
CA ASP A 181 14.76 -5.49 3.21
C ASP A 181 15.34 -6.70 2.44
N LEU A 182 14.91 -7.92 2.76
CA LEU A 182 15.45 -9.12 2.12
C LEU A 182 14.90 -9.30 0.69
N PRO A 183 15.78 -9.56 -0.31
CA PRO A 183 15.34 -9.92 -1.65
C PRO A 183 14.39 -11.12 -1.64
N ALA A 184 13.43 -11.16 -2.55
CA ALA A 184 12.42 -12.24 -2.61
C ALA A 184 13.03 -13.66 -2.64
N PRO A 185 14.13 -13.94 -3.39
CA PRO A 185 14.78 -15.25 -3.36
C PRO A 185 15.35 -15.59 -1.97
N ALA A 186 15.98 -14.62 -1.30
CA ALA A 186 16.55 -14.82 0.03
C ALA A 186 15.46 -15.07 1.08
N ARG A 187 14.30 -14.41 0.97
CA ARG A 187 13.14 -14.71 1.83
C ARG A 187 12.64 -16.14 1.64
N ALA A 188 12.56 -16.62 0.40
CA ALA A 188 12.16 -18.00 0.11
C ALA A 188 13.18 -19.04 0.61
N GLN A 189 14.47 -18.76 0.47
CA GLN A 189 15.54 -19.60 0.99
C GLN A 189 15.56 -19.64 2.51
N LEU A 190 15.39 -18.47 3.16
CA LEU A 190 15.29 -18.35 4.60
C LEU A 190 14.21 -19.31 5.06
N PHE A 191 13.02 -19.24 4.47
CA PHE A 191 11.93 -20.15 4.79
C PHE A 191 12.30 -21.64 4.70
N THR A 192 12.98 -22.07 3.64
CA THR A 192 13.43 -23.46 3.48
C THR A 192 14.37 -23.91 4.58
N VAL A 193 15.37 -23.11 4.94
CA VAL A 193 16.28 -23.37 6.09
C VAL A 193 15.47 -23.51 7.36
N SER A 194 14.59 -22.54 7.54
CA SER A 194 13.93 -22.25 8.78
C SER A 194 13.00 -23.41 9.21
N ARG A 195 12.33 -24.09 8.27
CA ARG A 195 11.47 -25.27 8.53
C ARG A 195 12.23 -26.47 9.10
N ARG A 196 13.54 -26.53 8.88
CA ARG A 196 14.41 -27.63 9.35
C ARG A 196 14.92 -27.38 10.78
N LEU A 197 14.85 -26.14 11.25
CA LEU A 197 15.43 -25.71 12.52
C LEU A 197 14.43 -25.77 13.67
N GLY A 198 14.87 -26.16 14.86
CA GLY A 198 14.10 -26.07 16.12
C GLY A 198 13.99 -24.63 16.64
N ALA A 199 13.10 -24.37 17.62
CA ALA A 199 12.79 -23.00 18.09
C ALA A 199 14.02 -22.18 18.50
N ALA A 200 14.96 -22.76 19.25
CA ALA A 200 16.19 -22.07 19.67
C ALA A 200 17.12 -21.75 18.48
N GLN A 201 17.21 -22.64 17.50
CA GLN A 201 18.02 -22.43 16.29
C GLN A 201 17.41 -21.36 15.38
N ARG A 202 16.07 -21.32 15.28
CA ARG A 202 15.35 -20.26 14.57
C ARG A 202 15.60 -18.89 15.19
N GLU A 203 15.57 -18.82 16.51
CA GLU A 203 15.86 -17.60 17.26
C GLU A 203 17.31 -17.14 17.06
N GLN A 204 18.27 -18.07 17.09
CA GLN A 204 19.67 -17.75 16.82
C GLN A 204 19.88 -17.26 15.38
N LEU A 205 19.22 -17.90 14.40
CA LEU A 205 19.26 -17.48 13.00
C LEU A 205 18.73 -16.04 12.86
N ARG A 206 17.60 -15.72 13.51
CA ARG A 206 17.04 -14.36 13.52
C ARG A 206 18.02 -13.34 14.10
N LYS A 207 18.63 -13.63 15.26
CA LYS A 207 19.64 -12.76 15.88
C LYS A 207 20.85 -12.54 14.96
N ASN A 208 21.33 -13.60 14.33
CA ASN A 208 22.46 -13.53 13.39
C ASN A 208 22.13 -12.64 12.18
N LEU A 209 20.91 -12.75 11.63
CA LEU A 209 20.48 -11.93 10.50
C LEU A 209 20.26 -10.46 10.87
N LEU A 210 19.77 -10.20 12.09
CA LEU A 210 19.63 -8.84 12.62
C LEU A 210 20.99 -8.17 12.85
N ALA A 211 21.98 -8.93 13.35
CA ALA A 211 23.34 -8.44 13.56
C ALA A 211 24.13 -8.26 12.25
N ALA A 212 23.78 -9.00 11.19
CA ALA A 212 24.44 -8.91 9.89
C ALA A 212 24.05 -7.64 9.12
N ALA A 213 25.02 -7.11 8.36
CA ALA A 213 24.79 -6.01 7.43
C ALA A 213 23.75 -6.43 6.36
N PRO A 214 22.84 -5.54 5.91
CA PRO A 214 21.78 -5.88 4.95
C PRO A 214 22.28 -6.64 3.70
N ALA A 215 23.43 -6.22 3.15
CA ALA A 215 24.04 -6.85 1.97
C ALA A 215 24.51 -8.29 2.20
N GLN A 216 24.75 -8.71 3.44
CA GLN A 216 25.27 -10.03 3.79
C GLN A 216 24.18 -11.04 4.11
N ARG A 217 22.96 -10.58 4.45
CA ARG A 217 21.88 -11.44 4.96
C ARG A 217 21.49 -12.54 3.96
N ALA A 218 21.41 -12.22 2.67
CA ALA A 218 21.07 -13.21 1.63
C ALA A 218 22.12 -14.33 1.52
N ALA A 219 23.41 -13.99 1.59
CA ALA A 219 24.49 -14.98 1.54
C ALA A 219 24.50 -15.87 2.80
N LEU A 220 24.26 -15.28 3.98
CA LEU A 220 24.13 -16.04 5.24
C LEU A 220 23.01 -17.08 5.16
N ILE A 221 21.87 -16.70 4.60
CA ILE A 221 20.74 -17.60 4.37
C ILE A 221 21.13 -18.73 3.40
N ALA A 222 21.77 -18.41 2.29
CA ALA A 222 22.20 -19.40 1.30
C ALA A 222 23.18 -20.43 1.89
N ASN A 223 24.11 -19.98 2.74
CA ASN A 223 25.06 -20.87 3.41
C ASN A 223 24.39 -21.86 4.35
N GLN A 224 23.29 -21.47 5.01
CA GLN A 224 22.50 -22.36 5.86
C GLN A 224 21.72 -23.44 5.08
N LEU A 225 21.51 -23.26 3.77
CA LEU A 225 20.90 -24.31 2.93
C LEU A 225 21.85 -25.43 2.55
N MET A 226 23.16 -25.15 2.57
CA MET A 226 24.22 -26.09 2.19
C MET A 226 24.68 -26.97 3.37
N GLN A 227 24.22 -26.68 4.58
CA GLN A 227 24.45 -27.46 5.80
C GLN A 227 23.25 -28.38 6.05
#